data_AF-A0A6B3IH71-F1
#
_entry.id   AF-A0A6B3IH71-F1
#
_cell.length_a   1.000
_cell.length_b   1.000
_cell.length_c   1.000
_cell.angle_alpha   90.00
_cell.angle_beta   90.00
_cell.angle_gamma   90.00
#
_symmetry.space_group_name_H-M   'P 1'
#
loop_
_entity.id
_entity.type
_entity.pdbx_description
1 polymer ?
#
loop_
_entity_poly.entity_id
_entity_poly.type
_entity_poly.pdbx_seq_one_letter_code
_entity_poly.pdbx_strand_id
1 'polypeptide(L)'
;RPNTPVPVDVLTDAVWPDDPPRTARKNLQVYVSAARALLGSTDGDNRDRVVHGCGGYRLRIDEGELDTLRFRSLARAGRDAGERGDLRTAARLLREALDLWEGPPLNDLRDSTGVAEEAERLEARCLTVYEDWAET
;
A
#
# COMPACT_ATOMS: atom_id res chain seq x y z
N ARG A 1 6.36 1.41 3.33
CA ARG A 1 6.51 2.62 2.47
C ARG A 1 6.70 2.19 1.02
N PRO A 2 5.99 2.77 0.04
CA PRO A 2 6.14 2.40 -1.37
C PRO A 2 7.52 2.80 -1.90
N ASN A 3 7.95 2.20 -3.02
CA ASN A 3 9.21 2.53 -3.70
C ASN A 3 10.48 2.39 -2.82
N THR A 4 10.40 1.64 -1.72
CA THR A 4 11.51 1.41 -0.77
C THR A 4 11.96 -0.04 -0.85
N PRO A 5 13.27 -0.35 -0.78
CA PRO A 5 13.72 -1.74 -0.76
C PRO A 5 13.28 -2.45 0.53
N VAL A 6 12.84 -3.69 0.39
CA VAL A 6 12.47 -4.60 1.47
C VAL A 6 13.48 -5.75 1.50
N PRO A 7 14.14 -6.00 2.65
CA PRO A 7 15.10 -7.10 2.78
C PRO A 7 14.46 -8.46 2.51
N VAL A 8 15.26 -9.40 1.98
CA VAL A 8 14.81 -10.76 1.66
C VAL A 8 14.32 -11.50 2.90
N ASP A 9 14.94 -11.29 4.05
CA ASP A 9 14.54 -11.96 5.29
C ASP A 9 13.16 -11.44 5.76
N VAL A 10 12.90 -10.13 5.67
CA VAL A 10 11.56 -9.56 5.94
C VAL A 10 10.50 -10.13 5.00
N LEU A 11 10.82 -10.31 3.71
CA LEU A 11 9.89 -10.96 2.77
C LEU A 11 9.71 -12.45 3.07
N THR A 12 10.74 -13.11 3.60
CA THR A 12 10.67 -14.52 4.00
C THR A 12 9.71 -14.68 5.17
N ASP A 13 9.88 -13.86 6.20
CA ASP A 13 9.03 -13.86 7.39
C ASP A 13 7.58 -13.47 7.05
N ALA A 14 7.38 -12.58 6.07
CA ALA A 14 6.05 -12.22 5.62
C ALA A 14 5.32 -13.36 4.89
N VAL A 15 6.04 -14.16 4.10
CA VAL A 15 5.47 -15.25 3.30
C VAL A 15 5.36 -16.57 4.09
N TRP A 16 6.31 -16.81 5.00
CA TRP A 16 6.34 -17.98 5.87
C TRP A 16 6.61 -17.55 7.32
N PRO A 17 5.58 -17.06 8.04
CA PRO A 17 5.74 -16.50 9.38
C PRO A 17 6.25 -17.51 10.43
N ASP A 18 5.92 -18.79 10.29
CA ASP A 18 6.25 -19.82 11.31
C ASP A 18 7.34 -20.81 10.87
N ASP A 19 7.24 -21.35 9.65
CA ASP A 19 8.14 -22.42 9.18
C ASP A 19 8.64 -22.15 7.75
N PRO A 20 9.66 -21.28 7.59
CA PRO A 20 10.23 -21.02 6.29
C PRO A 20 10.95 -22.25 5.75
N PRO A 21 10.64 -22.72 4.52
CA PRO A 21 11.32 -23.86 3.96
C PRO A 21 12.80 -23.57 3.76
N ARG A 22 13.65 -24.61 3.78
CA ARG A 22 15.09 -24.47 3.49
C ARG A 22 15.37 -23.80 2.13
N THR A 23 14.40 -23.85 1.22
CA THR A 23 14.46 -23.25 -0.12
C THR A 23 13.78 -21.88 -0.19
N ALA A 24 13.41 -21.25 0.93
CA ALA A 24 12.67 -19.98 0.98
C ALA A 24 13.24 -18.91 0.04
N ARG A 25 14.55 -18.68 0.08
CA ARG A 25 15.22 -17.71 -0.82
C ARG A 25 15.03 -18.03 -2.31
N LYS A 26 15.09 -19.31 -2.68
CA LYS A 26 14.86 -19.76 -4.05
C LYS A 26 13.39 -19.62 -4.43
N ASN A 27 12.47 -19.96 -3.53
CA ASN A 27 11.04 -19.82 -3.74
C ASN A 27 10.65 -18.34 -3.92
N LEU A 28 11.23 -17.42 -3.13
CA LEU A 28 11.03 -15.98 -3.30
C LEU A 28 11.45 -15.49 -4.68
N GLN A 29 12.58 -15.97 -5.22
CA GLN A 29 13.00 -15.61 -6.58
C GLN A 29 11.97 -16.06 -7.63
N VAL A 30 11.39 -17.25 -7.45
CA VAL A 30 10.31 -17.75 -8.32
C VAL A 30 9.06 -16.87 -8.22
N TYR A 31 8.64 -16.51 -7.00
CA TYR A 31 7.49 -15.62 -6.79
C TYR A 31 7.73 -14.22 -7.37
N VAL A 32 8.94 -13.67 -7.22
CA VAL A 32 9.31 -12.39 -7.83
C VAL A 32 9.30 -12.47 -9.35
N SER A 33 9.77 -13.57 -9.94
CA SER A 33 9.69 -13.78 -11.38
C SER A 33 8.24 -13.82 -11.87
N ALA A 34 7.35 -14.51 -11.16
CA ALA A 34 5.93 -14.55 -11.48
C ALA A 34 5.27 -13.16 -11.32
N ALA A 35 5.59 -12.45 -10.24
CA ALA A 35 5.11 -11.08 -10.02
C ALA A 35 5.55 -10.12 -11.12
N ARG A 36 6.80 -10.21 -11.61
CA ARG A 36 7.27 -9.42 -12.76
C ARG A 36 6.46 -9.68 -14.02
N ALA A 37 6.13 -10.95 -14.29
CA ALA A 37 5.32 -11.30 -15.45
C ALA A 37 3.89 -10.73 -15.37
N LEU A 38 3.30 -10.69 -14.17
CA LEU A 38 1.96 -10.15 -13.94
C LEU A 38 1.91 -8.62 -13.94
N LEU A 39 2.90 -7.98 -13.32
CA LEU A 39 2.96 -6.53 -13.14
C LEU A 39 3.57 -5.80 -14.35
N GLY A 40 4.31 -6.52 -15.21
CA GLY A 40 4.95 -5.96 -16.38
C GLY A 40 6.05 -4.94 -16.05
N SER A 41 6.19 -3.95 -16.92
CA SER A 41 7.18 -2.87 -16.83
C SER A 41 6.52 -1.54 -16.47
N THR A 42 7.30 -0.57 -15.98
CA THR A 42 6.85 0.83 -15.88
C THR A 42 6.81 1.47 -17.26
N ASP A 43 5.92 2.45 -17.45
CA ASP A 43 5.80 3.19 -18.70
C ASP A 43 7.14 3.88 -19.06
N GLY A 44 7.60 3.66 -20.29
CA GLY A 44 8.71 4.42 -20.89
C GLY A 44 10.14 3.88 -20.68
N ASP A 45 10.39 2.92 -19.78
CA ASP A 45 11.77 2.42 -19.51
C ASP A 45 11.96 0.92 -19.83
N ASN A 46 10.88 0.18 -20.15
CA ASN A 46 10.90 -1.29 -20.36
C ASN A 46 11.63 -2.06 -19.24
N ARG A 47 11.66 -1.48 -18.03
CA ARG A 47 12.29 -2.07 -16.84
C ARG A 47 11.23 -2.73 -15.98
N ASP A 48 11.57 -3.90 -15.45
CA ASP A 48 10.75 -4.62 -14.49
C ASP A 48 10.33 -3.70 -13.33
N ARG A 49 9.04 -3.75 -12.95
CA ARG A 49 8.54 -3.02 -11.79
C ARG A 49 9.16 -3.50 -10.49
N VAL A 50 9.44 -4.79 -10.37
CA VAL A 50 10.12 -5.37 -9.19
C VAL A 50 11.63 -5.43 -9.45
N VAL A 51 12.39 -4.55 -8.81
CA VAL A 51 13.85 -4.51 -8.93
C VAL A 51 14.53 -5.11 -7.70
N HIS A 52 15.64 -5.82 -7.93
CA HIS A 52 16.49 -6.34 -6.86
C HIS A 52 17.77 -5.50 -6.79
N GLY A 53 18.16 -5.07 -5.59
CA GLY A 53 19.35 -4.23 -5.40
C GLY A 53 19.86 -4.25 -3.97
N CYS A 54 20.70 -3.28 -3.62
CA CYS A 54 21.20 -3.13 -2.25
C CYS A 54 20.00 -2.87 -1.30
N GLY A 55 19.80 -3.77 -0.34
CA GLY A 55 18.68 -3.74 0.59
C GLY A 55 17.49 -4.65 0.23
N GLY A 56 17.58 -5.44 -0.85
CA GLY A 56 16.57 -6.45 -1.21
C GLY A 56 15.71 -6.06 -2.41
N TYR A 57 14.42 -6.39 -2.37
CA TYR A 57 13.50 -6.13 -3.49
C TYR A 57 12.74 -4.83 -3.29
N ARG A 58 12.51 -4.09 -4.38
CA ARG A 58 11.72 -2.88 -4.40
C ARG A 58 10.69 -2.98 -5.51
N LEU A 59 9.42 -2.75 -5.17
CA LEU A 59 8.37 -2.53 -6.16
C LEU A 59 8.34 -1.04 -6.54
N ARG A 60 8.45 -0.78 -7.84
CA ARG A 60 8.25 0.53 -8.46
C ARG A 60 6.76 0.73 -8.72
N ILE A 61 6.26 1.84 -8.22
CA ILE A 61 4.87 2.26 -8.29
C ILE A 61 4.88 3.71 -8.78
N ASP A 62 4.20 3.96 -9.89
CA ASP A 62 4.07 5.28 -10.47
C ASP A 62 3.01 6.10 -9.71
N GLU A 63 2.99 7.41 -9.97
CA GLU A 63 2.03 8.30 -9.31
C GLU A 63 0.59 7.92 -9.66
N GLY A 64 -0.26 7.80 -8.64
CA GLY A 64 -1.67 7.46 -8.82
C GLY A 64 -1.99 5.97 -8.92
N GLU A 65 -0.99 5.08 -9.00
CA GLU A 65 -1.21 3.63 -9.05
C GLU A 65 -1.51 2.99 -7.71
N LEU A 66 -1.26 3.71 -6.60
CA LEU A 66 -1.53 3.23 -5.25
C LEU A 66 -2.70 3.98 -4.62
N ASP A 67 -3.79 3.23 -4.40
CA ASP A 67 -4.99 3.66 -3.69
C ASP A 67 -4.68 4.35 -2.35
N THR A 68 -3.76 3.80 -1.53
CA THR A 68 -3.39 4.38 -0.24
C THR A 68 -2.70 5.74 -0.36
N LEU A 69 -1.94 5.98 -1.44
CA LEU A 69 -1.37 7.29 -1.73
C LEU A 69 -2.43 8.28 -2.19
N ARG A 70 -3.36 7.82 -3.05
CA ARG A 70 -4.49 8.62 -3.52
C ARG A 70 -5.40 9.01 -2.36
N PHE A 71 -5.77 8.05 -1.51
CA PHE A 71 -6.50 8.25 -0.27
C PHE A 71 -5.84 9.30 0.61
N ARG A 72 -4.53 9.16 0.88
CA ARG A 72 -3.80 10.12 1.70
C ARG A 72 -3.79 11.53 1.11
N SER A 73 -3.67 11.64 -0.22
CA SER A 73 -3.70 12.91 -0.93
C SER A 73 -5.07 13.59 -0.81
N LEU A 74 -6.15 12.86 -1.10
CA LEU A 74 -7.52 13.36 -1.00
C LEU A 74 -7.89 13.74 0.44
N ALA A 75 -7.54 12.90 1.41
CA ALA A 75 -7.79 13.18 2.82
C ALA A 75 -7.07 14.45 3.30
N ARG A 76 -5.83 14.68 2.86
CA ARG A 76 -5.10 15.91 3.17
C ARG A 76 -5.76 17.12 2.51
N ALA A 77 -6.08 17.04 1.22
CA ALA A 77 -6.73 18.13 0.50
C ALA A 77 -8.11 18.50 1.09
N GLY A 78 -8.86 17.50 1.56
CA GLY A 78 -10.13 17.68 2.25
C GLY A 78 -9.98 18.43 3.57
N ARG A 79 -9.05 18.00 4.44
CA ARG A 79 -8.74 18.73 5.69
C ARG A 79 -8.27 20.15 5.43
N ASP A 80 -7.34 20.34 4.50
CA ASP A 80 -6.83 21.68 4.15
C ASP A 80 -7.98 22.60 3.66
N ALA A 81 -9.01 22.06 2.98
CA ALA A 81 -10.19 22.83 2.58
C ALA A 81 -11.10 23.19 3.77
N GLY A 82 -11.29 22.25 4.71
CA GLY A 82 -12.03 22.48 5.95
C GLY A 82 -11.39 23.55 6.82
N GLU A 83 -10.06 23.53 6.97
CA GLU A 83 -9.30 24.56 7.70
C GLU A 83 -9.45 25.96 7.10
N ARG A 84 -9.72 26.05 5.78
CA ARG A 84 -10.02 27.32 5.08
C ARG A 84 -11.50 27.70 5.09
N GLY A 85 -12.35 26.91 5.72
CA GLY A 85 -13.81 27.11 5.79
C GLY A 85 -14.59 26.69 4.55
N ASP A 86 -13.96 26.03 3.57
CA ASP A 86 -14.65 25.48 2.39
C ASP A 86 -15.16 24.06 2.68
N LEU A 87 -16.22 23.99 3.51
CA LEU A 87 -16.79 22.73 3.98
C LEU A 87 -17.35 21.87 2.84
N ARG A 88 -17.87 22.48 1.76
CA ARG A 88 -18.37 21.74 0.59
C ARG A 88 -17.26 20.99 -0.11
N THR A 89 -16.12 21.65 -0.34
CA THR A 89 -14.96 21.00 -0.95
C THR A 89 -14.36 19.96 -0.01
N ALA A 90 -14.29 20.24 1.29
CA ALA A 90 -13.83 19.29 2.30
C ALA A 90 -14.65 17.99 2.27
N ALA A 91 -15.98 18.10 2.39
CA ALA A 91 -16.91 16.97 2.40
C ALA A 91 -16.77 16.11 1.14
N ARG A 92 -16.66 16.74 -0.03
CA ARG A 92 -16.51 16.03 -1.31
C ARG A 92 -15.19 15.25 -1.37
N LEU A 93 -14.07 15.88 -1.04
CA LEU A 93 -12.75 15.26 -1.15
C LEU A 93 -12.55 14.14 -0.13
N LEU A 94 -13.05 14.31 1.11
CA LEU A 94 -13.00 13.27 2.13
C LEU A 94 -13.86 12.07 1.72
N ARG A 95 -15.06 12.31 1.16
CA ARG A 95 -15.90 11.23 0.61
C ARG A 95 -15.20 10.48 -0.52
N GLU A 96 -14.61 11.19 -1.49
CA GLU A 96 -13.83 10.56 -2.57
C GLU A 96 -12.65 9.75 -2.02
N ALA A 97 -12.06 10.13 -0.89
CA ALA A 97 -11.05 9.34 -0.22
C ALA A 97 -11.65 8.05 0.35
N LEU A 98 -12.78 8.14 1.05
CA LEU A 98 -13.47 7.00 1.65
C LEU A 98 -14.01 6.00 0.61
N ASP A 99 -14.44 6.49 -0.55
CA ASP A 99 -14.92 5.65 -1.66
C ASP A 99 -13.82 4.74 -2.26
N LEU A 100 -12.54 4.97 -1.94
CA LEU A 100 -11.43 4.07 -2.31
C LEU A 100 -11.38 2.80 -1.44
N TRP A 101 -12.15 2.74 -0.35
CA TRP A 101 -12.16 1.59 0.56
C TRP A 101 -13.31 0.66 0.21
N GLU A 102 -12.99 -0.42 -0.52
CA GLU A 102 -13.97 -1.44 -0.91
C GLU A 102 -14.24 -2.49 0.20
N GLY A 103 -13.56 -2.38 1.34
CA GLY A 103 -13.68 -3.29 2.48
C GLY A 103 -12.49 -3.20 3.43
N PRO A 104 -12.35 -4.17 4.35
CA PRO A 104 -11.19 -4.25 5.24
C PRO A 104 -9.89 -4.36 4.43
N PRO A 105 -8.86 -3.53 4.71
CA PRO A 105 -7.61 -3.59 3.99
C PRO A 105 -6.92 -4.94 4.20
N LEU A 106 -6.31 -5.46 3.12
CA LEU A 106 -5.46 -6.66 3.14
C LEU A 106 -6.13 -7.89 3.79
N ASN A 107 -7.47 -8.00 3.68
CA ASN A 107 -8.29 -8.99 4.38
C ASN A 107 -7.75 -10.43 4.23
N ASP A 108 -7.30 -10.79 3.03
CA ASP A 108 -6.87 -12.15 2.71
C ASP A 108 -5.40 -12.44 3.08
N LEU A 109 -4.70 -11.46 3.70
CA LEU A 109 -3.26 -11.54 3.98
C LEU A 109 -2.92 -11.34 5.47
N ARG A 110 -3.92 -11.39 6.35
CA ARG A 110 -3.75 -11.08 7.79
C ARG A 110 -3.06 -12.17 8.61
N ASP A 111 -2.78 -13.33 8.03
CA ASP A 111 -2.02 -14.39 8.69
C ASP A 111 -0.55 -13.99 8.93
N SER A 112 -0.05 -13.01 8.18
CA SER A 112 1.28 -12.44 8.41
C SER A 112 1.20 -11.27 9.40
N THR A 113 1.90 -11.39 10.54
CA THR A 113 1.88 -10.36 11.60
C THR A 113 2.19 -8.95 11.08
N GLY A 114 3.21 -8.79 10.25
CA GLY A 114 3.57 -7.48 9.68
C GLY A 114 2.50 -6.92 8.73
N VAL A 115 1.76 -7.80 8.04
CA VAL A 115 0.65 -7.39 7.17
C VAL A 115 -0.58 -7.03 8.00
N ALA A 116 -0.87 -7.78 9.06
CA ALA A 116 -1.95 -7.49 9.99
C ALA A 116 -1.76 -6.12 10.66
N GLU A 117 -0.56 -5.81 11.17
CA GLU A 117 -0.24 -4.52 11.77
C GLU A 117 -0.44 -3.35 10.79
N GLU A 118 -0.02 -3.52 9.53
CA GLU A 118 -0.24 -2.48 8.52
C GLU A 118 -1.72 -2.33 8.14
N ALA A 119 -2.48 -3.43 8.13
CA ALA A 119 -3.92 -3.40 7.91
C ALA A 119 -4.65 -2.65 9.04
N GLU A 120 -4.28 -2.87 10.30
CA GLU A 120 -4.81 -2.12 11.44
C GLU A 120 -4.47 -0.62 11.37
N ARG A 121 -3.23 -0.28 10.97
CA ARG A 121 -2.83 1.12 10.75
C ARG A 121 -3.65 1.78 9.66
N LEU A 122 -3.97 1.05 8.59
CA LEU A 122 -4.81 1.51 7.50
C LEU A 122 -6.26 1.73 7.97
N GLU A 123 -6.82 0.82 8.75
CA GLU A 123 -8.17 0.97 9.35
C GLU A 123 -8.26 2.19 10.26
N ALA A 124 -7.28 2.37 11.16
CA ALA A 124 -7.24 3.54 12.04
C ALA A 124 -7.18 4.85 11.23
N ARG A 125 -6.41 4.86 10.14
CA ARG A 125 -6.31 6.00 9.23
C ARG A 125 -7.64 6.28 8.51
N CYS A 126 -8.37 5.24 8.11
CA CYS A 126 -9.70 5.36 7.51
C CYS A 126 -10.69 5.94 8.50
N LEU A 127 -10.69 5.47 9.75
CA LEU A 127 -11.54 5.97 10.83
C LEU A 127 -11.35 7.48 11.07
N THR A 128 -10.11 7.96 11.13
CA THR A 128 -9.83 9.40 11.26
C THR A 128 -10.42 10.21 10.10
N VAL A 129 -10.43 9.68 8.87
CA VAL A 129 -11.01 10.39 7.73
C VAL A 129 -12.54 10.36 7.76
N TYR A 130 -13.14 9.30 8.31
CA TYR A 130 -14.57 9.26 8.59
C TYR A 130 -14.97 10.32 9.63
N GLU A 131 -14.18 10.49 10.68
CA GLU A 131 -14.38 11.54 11.69
C GLU A 131 -14.28 12.94 11.05
N ASP A 132 -13.20 13.21 10.30
CA ASP A 132 -13.03 14.47 9.56
C ASP A 132 -14.24 14.77 8.66
N TRP A 133 -14.77 13.76 7.97
CA TRP A 133 -15.93 13.91 7.08
C TRP A 133 -17.24 14.15 7.82
N ALA A 134 -17.41 13.58 9.01
CA ALA A 134 -18.60 13.82 9.84
C ALA A 134 -18.63 15.25 10.40
N GLU A 135 -17.47 15.92 10.47
CA GLU A 135 -17.33 17.29 10.97
C GLU A 135 -17.43 18.37 9.87
N THR A 136 -17.46 18.01 8.58
CA THR A 136 -17.67 18.95 7.46
C THR A 136 -19.13 19.34 7.26
#